data_AF-A0A8T2IW94-F1
#
_entry.id   AF-A0A8T2IW94-F1
#
_cell.length_a   1.000
_cell.length_b   1.000
_cell.length_c   1.000
_cell.angle_alpha   90.00
_cell.angle_beta   90.00
_cell.angle_gamma   90.00
#
_symmetry.space_group_name_H-M   'P 1'
#
loop_
_entity.id
_entity.type
_entity.pdbx_description
1 polymer ?
#
loop_
_entity_poly.entity_id
_entity_poly.type
_entity_poly.pdbx_seq_one_letter_code
_entity_poly.pdbx_strand_id
1 'polypeptide(L)'
;MPIPFVLEYLNCTNQLTKEIQDKAMQYIATGYVRQLGFKRWDGTFSAFGQSDREGSSWLTALTFYTFEKIKSITFVDPDVQNQALIALQRMQDSQTGCFRATGNLFHGDLKGGADNEVSFTAYVAILLSESNYPAAPTLLRGALSCLDAASRRDQSLYNIALMFNAFGVSGNLERRNAMLAQLKSKAIQQDGAIHWERPDKPKAEKYPFFFAPSPSAEIEMTAYVLLGMTRGPTPSQDDLSYMAQIALWLARQQNSRGGYRSTADTVVALQALAKYSCLVYKADTSITIKVTSQNTEIAQFKVQPDNRLLVQKKPLPRVPGDYRLDVSGKGCSLIQSSVQYNIPVQKQDSAFSVSVKIPPGSCTGGVAYTIPINITVSYQGLHNQSNMAIVDLKLLSGYTVDYQSLVQLRQKVSKAEQVNNRLVMYLESVSRNPVSLSVTLEMSNRVQNFQPQFVYVYDYYEADENGVSVIKHPCSK
;
A
#
# COMPACT_ATOMS: atom_id res chain seq x y z
N MET A 1 -8.93 7.71 -2.01
CA MET A 1 -9.03 6.88 -0.79
C MET A 1 -8.54 7.57 0.48
N PRO A 2 -7.36 8.24 0.54
CA PRO A 2 -6.91 8.86 1.80
C PRO A 2 -7.65 10.15 2.20
N ILE A 3 -8.04 10.95 1.20
CA ILE A 3 -8.58 12.31 1.40
C ILE A 3 -9.81 12.36 2.35
N PRO A 4 -10.80 11.45 2.26
CA PRO A 4 -11.95 11.47 3.17
C PRO A 4 -11.55 11.34 4.65
N PHE A 5 -10.55 10.50 4.96
CA PHE A 5 -10.06 10.33 6.34
C PHE A 5 -9.24 11.53 6.81
N VAL A 6 -8.51 12.19 5.91
CA VAL A 6 -7.83 13.46 6.21
C VAL A 6 -8.86 14.54 6.56
N LEU A 7 -9.94 14.64 5.77
CA LEU A 7 -11.03 15.59 6.05
C LEU A 7 -11.73 15.27 7.37
N GLU A 8 -12.00 14.00 7.65
CA GLU A 8 -12.58 13.56 8.92
C GLU A 8 -11.70 13.96 10.12
N TYR A 9 -10.39 13.73 10.02
CA TYR A 9 -9.43 14.15 11.04
C TYR A 9 -9.40 15.68 11.23
N LEU A 10 -9.30 16.45 10.14
CA LEU A 10 -9.29 17.91 10.22
C LEU A 10 -10.61 18.44 10.80
N ASN A 11 -11.73 17.79 10.50
CA ASN A 11 -13.02 18.16 11.05
C ASN A 11 -13.12 17.85 12.55
N CYS A 12 -12.77 16.63 12.98
CA CYS A 12 -12.86 16.23 14.40
C CYS A 12 -11.91 17.02 15.31
N THR A 13 -10.82 17.55 14.74
CA THR A 13 -9.84 18.37 15.46
C THR A 13 -10.06 19.88 15.31
N ASN A 14 -11.14 20.30 14.63
CA ASN A 14 -11.49 21.70 14.36
C ASN A 14 -10.39 22.48 13.62
N GLN A 15 -9.69 21.80 12.70
CA GLN A 15 -8.61 22.36 11.87
C GLN A 15 -8.96 22.42 10.37
N LEU A 16 -10.18 22.03 9.99
CA LEU A 16 -10.61 22.08 8.59
C LEU A 16 -10.92 23.51 8.16
N THR A 17 -10.14 24.03 7.20
CA THR A 17 -10.42 25.32 6.55
C THR A 17 -11.18 25.14 5.25
N LYS A 18 -11.85 26.22 4.80
CA LYS A 18 -12.60 26.21 3.55
C LYS A 18 -11.72 25.93 2.34
N GLU A 19 -10.50 26.47 2.32
CA GLU A 19 -9.54 26.26 1.24
C GLU A 19 -9.10 24.80 1.13
N ILE A 20 -8.85 24.14 2.28
CA ILE A 20 -8.49 22.72 2.31
C ILE A 20 -9.68 21.88 1.85
N GLN A 21 -10.89 22.20 2.33
CA GLN A 21 -12.12 21.50 1.94
C GLN A 21 -12.35 21.58 0.44
N ASP A 22 -12.30 22.78 -0.15
CA ASP A 22 -12.56 22.99 -1.58
C ASP A 22 -11.55 22.26 -2.47
N LYS A 23 -10.27 22.31 -2.09
CA LYS A 23 -9.21 21.55 -2.79
C LYS A 23 -9.42 20.04 -2.69
N ALA A 24 -9.82 19.55 -1.52
CA ALA A 24 -10.11 18.14 -1.30
C ALA A 24 -11.33 17.68 -2.13
N MET A 25 -12.40 18.48 -2.20
CA MET A 25 -13.56 18.18 -3.04
C MET A 25 -13.19 18.07 -4.51
N GLN A 26 -12.34 18.97 -5.03
CA GLN A 26 -11.87 18.91 -6.41
C GLN A 26 -11.10 17.62 -6.70
N TYR A 27 -10.20 17.21 -5.80
CA TYR A 27 -9.46 15.96 -5.94
C TYR A 27 -10.35 14.73 -5.83
N ILE A 28 -11.33 14.74 -4.93
CA ILE A 28 -12.30 13.65 -4.78
C ILE A 28 -13.15 13.51 -6.04
N ALA A 29 -13.71 14.61 -6.58
CA ALA A 29 -14.54 14.58 -7.78
C ALA A 29 -13.74 14.08 -9.01
N THR A 30 -12.51 14.59 -9.18
CA THR A 30 -11.60 14.12 -10.25
C THR A 30 -11.26 12.63 -10.08
N GLY A 31 -10.99 12.21 -8.84
CA GLY A 31 -10.70 10.82 -8.51
C GLY A 31 -11.88 9.89 -8.76
N TYR A 32 -13.10 10.31 -8.44
CA TYR A 32 -14.33 9.56 -8.68
C TYR A 32 -14.50 9.27 -10.19
N VAL A 33 -14.45 10.30 -11.04
CA VAL A 33 -14.59 10.13 -12.49
C VAL A 33 -13.49 9.22 -13.06
N ARG A 34 -12.25 9.38 -12.58
CA ARG A 34 -11.15 8.48 -12.99
C ARG A 34 -11.39 7.04 -12.56
N GLN A 35 -11.92 6.82 -11.35
CA GLN A 35 -12.22 5.47 -10.84
C GLN A 35 -13.27 4.76 -11.71
N LEU A 36 -14.24 5.49 -12.28
CA LEU A 36 -15.23 4.91 -13.19
C LEU A 36 -14.61 4.30 -14.46
N GLY A 37 -13.42 4.76 -14.89
CA GLY A 37 -12.69 4.16 -16.01
C GLY A 37 -12.23 2.71 -15.76
N PHE A 38 -12.22 2.28 -14.50
CA PHE A 38 -11.86 0.92 -14.08
C PHE A 38 -13.08 0.03 -13.80
N LYS A 39 -14.29 0.57 -14.00
CA LYS A 39 -15.54 -0.16 -13.84
C LYS A 39 -15.77 -1.10 -15.02
N ARG A 40 -16.22 -2.31 -14.71
CA ARG A 40 -16.58 -3.35 -15.67
C ARG A 40 -18.07 -3.34 -15.99
N TRP A 41 -18.46 -4.05 -17.05
CA TRP A 41 -19.85 -4.13 -17.52
C TRP A 41 -20.73 -4.92 -16.55
N ASP A 42 -20.14 -5.87 -15.81
CA ASP A 42 -20.79 -6.70 -14.80
C ASP A 42 -21.01 -5.98 -13.45
N GLY A 43 -20.58 -4.71 -13.34
CA GLY A 43 -20.69 -3.91 -12.12
C GLY A 43 -19.48 -3.99 -11.19
N THR A 44 -18.52 -4.86 -11.46
CA THR A 44 -17.28 -4.98 -10.68
C THR A 44 -16.23 -3.94 -11.07
N PHE A 45 -15.16 -3.83 -10.28
CA PHE A 45 -13.98 -3.03 -10.60
C PHE A 45 -12.75 -3.92 -10.71
N SER A 46 -11.79 -3.54 -11.56
CA SER A 46 -10.54 -4.28 -11.76
C SER A 46 -9.39 -3.32 -12.09
N ALA A 47 -8.14 -3.77 -11.94
CA ALA A 47 -6.97 -2.90 -12.07
C ALA A 47 -6.86 -2.28 -13.47
N PHE A 48 -7.30 -3.01 -14.51
CA PHE A 48 -7.25 -2.58 -15.89
C PHE A 48 -8.64 -2.55 -16.56
N GLY A 49 -9.71 -2.50 -15.76
CA GLY A 49 -11.08 -2.36 -16.23
C GLY A 49 -11.51 -3.49 -17.16
N GLN A 50 -11.92 -3.14 -18.38
CA GLN A 50 -12.43 -4.13 -19.34
C GLN A 50 -11.33 -5.03 -19.94
N SER A 51 -10.07 -4.65 -19.80
CA SER A 51 -8.95 -5.46 -20.29
C SER A 51 -8.69 -6.70 -19.44
N ASP A 52 -9.09 -6.68 -18.18
CA ASP A 52 -8.98 -7.84 -17.30
C ASP A 52 -10.02 -8.92 -17.67
N ARG A 53 -9.71 -10.20 -17.38
CA ARG A 53 -10.65 -11.29 -17.67
C ARG A 53 -11.87 -11.27 -16.75
N GLU A 54 -11.67 -10.88 -15.50
CA GLU A 54 -12.69 -10.82 -14.46
C GLU A 54 -12.50 -9.61 -13.53
N GLY A 55 -13.53 -9.31 -12.73
CA GLY A 55 -13.46 -8.29 -11.68
C GLY A 55 -12.65 -8.72 -10.46
N SER A 56 -12.04 -7.75 -9.77
CA SER A 56 -11.43 -7.97 -8.46
C SER A 56 -12.48 -7.73 -7.38
N SER A 57 -12.80 -8.76 -6.59
CA SER A 57 -13.76 -8.62 -5.48
C SER A 57 -13.31 -7.58 -4.47
N TRP A 58 -12.01 -7.56 -4.17
CA TRP A 58 -11.44 -6.58 -3.24
C TRP A 58 -11.49 -5.15 -3.77
N LEU A 59 -11.11 -4.93 -5.03
CA LEU A 59 -11.18 -3.58 -5.60
C LEU A 59 -12.63 -3.10 -5.72
N THR A 60 -13.56 -4.01 -6.00
CA THR A 60 -15.00 -3.73 -6.01
C THR A 60 -15.48 -3.29 -4.63
N ALA A 61 -15.15 -4.05 -3.58
CA ALA A 61 -15.46 -3.70 -2.19
C ALA A 61 -14.83 -2.35 -1.79
N LEU A 62 -13.52 -2.19 -2.00
CA LEU A 62 -12.81 -0.95 -1.68
C LEU A 62 -13.38 0.28 -2.42
N THR A 63 -13.77 0.10 -3.68
CA THR A 63 -14.40 1.16 -4.47
C THR A 63 -15.78 1.52 -3.91
N PHE A 64 -16.63 0.52 -3.63
CA PHE A 64 -17.93 0.73 -3.00
C PHE A 64 -17.79 1.48 -1.67
N TYR A 65 -16.87 1.03 -0.80
CA TYR A 65 -16.61 1.67 0.49
C TYR A 65 -16.16 3.12 0.34
N THR A 66 -15.21 3.36 -0.56
CA THR A 66 -14.71 4.71 -0.83
C THR A 66 -15.82 5.61 -1.35
N PHE A 67 -16.68 5.09 -2.24
CA PHE A 67 -17.83 5.80 -2.77
C PHE A 67 -18.85 6.13 -1.68
N GLU A 68 -19.13 5.22 -0.76
CA GLU A 68 -19.94 5.51 0.43
C GLU A 68 -19.35 6.64 1.27
N LYS A 69 -18.04 6.64 1.52
CA LYS A 69 -17.38 7.68 2.32
C LYS A 69 -17.36 9.05 1.67
N ILE A 70 -17.39 9.13 0.34
CA ILE A 70 -17.37 10.43 -0.36
C ILE A 70 -18.76 10.96 -0.71
N LYS A 71 -19.85 10.19 -0.48
CA LYS A 71 -21.22 10.65 -0.78
C LYS A 71 -21.63 11.92 -0.03
N SER A 72 -21.08 12.14 1.17
CA SER A 72 -21.29 13.38 1.92
C SER A 72 -20.47 14.57 1.42
N ILE A 73 -19.55 14.35 0.48
CA ILE A 73 -18.56 15.32 0.01
C ILE A 73 -18.78 15.67 -1.47
N THR A 74 -19.14 14.70 -2.30
CA THR A 74 -19.39 14.87 -3.74
C THR A 74 -20.53 13.98 -4.22
N PHE A 75 -21.10 14.31 -5.37
CA PHE A 75 -22.10 13.46 -6.01
C PHE A 75 -21.46 12.13 -6.45
N VAL A 76 -22.11 11.03 -6.04
CA VAL A 76 -21.80 9.68 -6.48
C VAL A 76 -23.06 9.10 -7.07
N ASP A 77 -22.96 8.53 -8.26
CA ASP A 77 -24.07 7.90 -8.95
C ASP A 77 -24.56 6.67 -8.16
N PRO A 78 -25.82 6.66 -7.67
CA PRO A 78 -26.37 5.51 -6.95
C PRO A 78 -26.31 4.21 -7.76
N ASP A 79 -26.47 4.26 -9.08
CA ASP A 79 -26.50 3.07 -9.92
C ASP A 79 -25.14 2.37 -9.96
N VAL A 80 -24.06 3.15 -9.94
CA VAL A 80 -22.70 2.59 -9.87
C VAL A 80 -22.49 1.83 -8.57
N GLN A 81 -22.97 2.37 -7.44
CA GLN A 81 -22.85 1.70 -6.15
C GLN A 81 -23.79 0.50 -6.02
N ASN A 82 -25.01 0.60 -6.53
CA ASN A 82 -25.99 -0.48 -6.59
C ASN A 82 -25.40 -1.68 -7.34
N GLN A 83 -24.79 -1.45 -8.51
CA GLN A 83 -24.17 -2.50 -9.31
C GLN A 83 -22.98 -3.16 -8.60
N ALA A 84 -22.10 -2.37 -7.98
CA ALA A 84 -20.98 -2.90 -7.21
C ALA A 84 -21.46 -3.76 -6.03
N LEU A 85 -22.52 -3.35 -5.34
CA LEU A 85 -23.07 -4.11 -4.23
C LEU A 85 -23.78 -5.39 -4.68
N ILE A 86 -24.55 -5.34 -5.78
CA ILE A 86 -25.15 -6.55 -6.37
C ILE A 86 -24.05 -7.55 -6.76
N ALA A 87 -22.93 -7.06 -7.29
CA ALA A 87 -21.79 -7.92 -7.58
C ALA A 87 -21.20 -8.55 -6.31
N LEU A 88 -21.05 -7.79 -5.22
CA LEU A 88 -20.61 -8.33 -3.92
C LEU A 88 -21.61 -9.35 -3.36
N GLN A 89 -22.92 -9.10 -3.44
CA GLN A 89 -23.95 -10.02 -2.99
C GLN A 89 -23.85 -11.38 -3.71
N ARG A 90 -23.54 -11.39 -5.01
CA ARG A 90 -23.33 -12.63 -5.78
C ARG A 90 -22.10 -13.42 -5.34
N MET A 91 -21.15 -12.77 -4.66
CA MET A 91 -19.94 -13.41 -4.11
C MET A 91 -20.20 -14.04 -2.74
N GLN A 92 -21.33 -13.76 -2.09
CA GLN A 92 -21.67 -14.34 -0.79
C GLN A 92 -22.25 -15.75 -0.95
N ASP A 93 -21.61 -16.72 -0.31
CA ASP A 93 -22.10 -18.08 -0.21
C ASP A 93 -23.36 -18.14 0.67
N SER A 94 -24.44 -18.70 0.14
CA SER A 94 -25.75 -18.69 0.80
C SER A 94 -25.85 -19.61 2.01
N GLN A 95 -24.95 -20.59 2.15
CA GLN A 95 -24.96 -21.55 3.24
C GLN A 95 -24.10 -21.08 4.41
N THR A 96 -22.90 -20.60 4.10
CA THR A 96 -21.89 -20.21 5.09
C THR A 96 -21.93 -18.72 5.43
N GLY A 97 -22.45 -17.89 4.51
CA GLY A 97 -22.41 -16.43 4.60
C GLY A 97 -21.03 -15.81 4.27
N CYS A 98 -20.03 -16.64 3.94
CA CYS A 98 -18.69 -16.18 3.58
C CYS A 98 -18.68 -15.57 2.18
N PHE A 99 -17.86 -14.54 1.98
CA PHE A 99 -17.63 -13.95 0.67
C PHE A 99 -16.44 -14.62 0.00
N ARG A 100 -16.65 -15.10 -1.22
CA ARG A 100 -15.60 -15.66 -2.06
C ARG A 100 -14.89 -14.54 -2.81
N ALA A 101 -13.57 -14.48 -2.67
CA ALA A 101 -12.77 -13.51 -3.40
C ALA A 101 -12.39 -14.04 -4.80
N THR A 102 -12.56 -13.22 -5.82
CA THR A 102 -12.20 -13.49 -7.23
C THR A 102 -11.29 -12.40 -7.78
N GLY A 103 -10.59 -12.70 -8.88
CA GLY A 103 -9.67 -11.79 -9.55
C GLY A 103 -8.35 -11.56 -8.81
N ASN A 104 -7.60 -10.55 -9.25
CA ASN A 104 -6.33 -10.18 -8.64
C ASN A 104 -6.56 -9.59 -7.23
N LEU A 105 -6.00 -10.27 -6.22
CA LEU A 105 -6.08 -9.92 -4.80
C LEU A 105 -4.92 -9.00 -4.39
N PHE A 106 -5.14 -8.20 -3.33
CA PHE A 106 -4.16 -7.25 -2.78
C PHE A 106 -2.98 -7.90 -2.05
N HIS A 107 -3.02 -9.20 -1.75
CA HIS A 107 -1.95 -9.93 -1.07
C HIS A 107 -1.89 -11.39 -1.53
N GLY A 108 -0.68 -11.94 -1.54
CA GLY A 108 -0.40 -13.30 -2.06
C GLY A 108 -0.77 -14.39 -1.07
N ASP A 109 -0.62 -14.08 0.20
CA ASP A 109 -1.14 -14.87 1.33
C ASP A 109 -2.67 -14.98 1.30
N LEU A 110 -3.33 -14.07 0.60
CA LEU A 110 -4.76 -14.12 0.34
C LEU A 110 -5.07 -14.92 -0.94
N LYS A 111 -4.10 -15.29 -1.78
CA LYS A 111 -4.34 -16.12 -2.98
C LYS A 111 -4.35 -17.61 -2.62
N GLY A 112 -5.27 -18.04 -1.74
CA GLY A 112 -5.60 -19.47 -1.55
C GLY A 112 -6.28 -19.82 -0.22
N GLY A 113 -7.21 -20.79 -0.26
CA GLY A 113 -7.75 -21.45 0.93
C GLY A 113 -8.81 -20.69 1.74
N ALA A 114 -9.26 -21.31 2.83
CA ALA A 114 -10.29 -20.78 3.72
C ALA A 114 -9.86 -19.47 4.43
N ASP A 115 -8.55 -19.26 4.64
CA ASP A 115 -8.02 -18.08 5.32
C ASP A 115 -8.26 -16.79 4.51
N ASN A 116 -8.24 -16.86 3.18
CA ASN A 116 -8.59 -15.72 2.33
C ASN A 116 -10.06 -15.33 2.46
N GLU A 117 -10.97 -16.31 2.41
CA GLU A 117 -12.41 -16.08 2.51
C GLU A 117 -12.75 -15.38 3.82
N VAL A 118 -12.08 -15.74 4.93
CA VAL A 118 -12.26 -15.07 6.23
C VAL A 118 -11.79 -13.62 6.16
N SER A 119 -10.59 -13.36 5.65
CA SER A 119 -10.03 -12.00 5.55
C SER A 119 -10.91 -11.08 4.69
N PHE A 120 -11.38 -11.58 3.54
CA PHE A 120 -12.22 -10.83 2.62
C PHE A 120 -13.62 -10.62 3.19
N THR A 121 -14.18 -11.64 3.85
CA THR A 121 -15.45 -11.51 4.56
C THR A 121 -15.36 -10.49 5.68
N ALA A 122 -14.27 -10.45 6.44
CA ALA A 122 -14.05 -9.47 7.49
C ALA A 122 -13.97 -8.05 6.91
N TYR A 123 -13.24 -7.89 5.80
CA TYR A 123 -13.15 -6.62 5.08
C TYR A 123 -14.52 -6.14 4.58
N VAL A 124 -15.30 -7.01 3.95
CA VAL A 124 -16.67 -6.70 3.49
C VAL A 124 -17.60 -6.41 4.67
N ALA A 125 -17.50 -7.13 5.79
CA ALA A 125 -18.31 -6.88 6.98
C ALA A 125 -18.06 -5.48 7.59
N ILE A 126 -16.80 -5.04 7.65
CA ILE A 126 -16.43 -3.67 8.08
C ILE A 126 -17.11 -2.63 7.18
N LEU A 127 -17.00 -2.82 5.85
CA LEU A 127 -17.60 -1.94 4.86
C LEU A 127 -19.12 -1.89 4.97
N LEU A 128 -19.79 -3.04 5.10
CA LEU A 128 -21.25 -3.14 5.16
C LEU A 128 -21.79 -2.49 6.44
N SER A 129 -21.08 -2.66 7.56
CA SER A 129 -21.43 -2.04 8.85
C SER A 129 -21.37 -0.52 8.82
N GLU A 130 -20.54 0.04 7.94
CA GLU A 130 -20.42 1.50 7.77
C GLU A 130 -21.19 2.05 6.57
N SER A 131 -22.05 1.23 5.94
CA SER A 131 -22.85 1.63 4.79
C SER A 131 -24.31 1.87 5.18
N ASN A 132 -24.95 2.86 4.57
CA ASN A 132 -26.37 3.15 4.76
C ASN A 132 -27.25 2.43 3.71
N TYR A 133 -26.76 1.35 3.12
CA TYR A 133 -27.44 0.69 2.01
C TYR A 133 -28.55 -0.26 2.50
N PRO A 134 -29.76 -0.25 1.89
CA PRO A 134 -30.90 -1.05 2.38
C PRO A 134 -30.67 -2.56 2.50
N ALA A 135 -29.93 -3.17 1.57
CA ALA A 135 -29.59 -4.60 1.60
C ALA A 135 -28.39 -4.96 2.52
N ALA A 136 -27.64 -3.97 3.01
CA ALA A 136 -26.43 -4.21 3.80
C ALA A 136 -26.70 -5.03 5.09
N PRO A 137 -27.79 -4.82 5.86
CA PRO A 137 -28.03 -5.58 7.09
C PRO A 137 -28.13 -7.09 6.87
N THR A 138 -28.74 -7.53 5.77
CA THR A 138 -28.88 -8.97 5.44
C THR A 138 -27.53 -9.58 5.07
N LEU A 139 -26.78 -8.91 4.19
CA LEU A 139 -25.44 -9.34 3.79
C LEU A 139 -24.48 -9.37 4.98
N LEU A 140 -24.56 -8.35 5.84
CA LEU A 140 -23.75 -8.24 7.05
C LEU A 140 -24.04 -9.37 8.02
N ARG A 141 -25.30 -9.77 8.20
CA ARG A 141 -25.65 -10.91 9.06
C ARG A 141 -25.00 -12.20 8.58
N GLY A 142 -25.03 -12.46 7.26
CA GLY A 142 -24.33 -13.60 6.67
C GLY A 142 -22.82 -13.52 6.89
N ALA A 143 -22.22 -12.35 6.65
CA ALA A 143 -20.80 -12.12 6.85
C ALA A 143 -20.38 -12.41 8.30
N LEU A 144 -21.12 -11.85 9.28
CA LEU A 144 -20.84 -12.05 10.70
C LEU A 144 -21.02 -13.50 11.14
N SER A 145 -21.96 -14.25 10.56
CA SER A 145 -22.10 -15.68 10.81
C SER A 145 -20.86 -16.47 10.35
N CYS A 146 -20.35 -16.15 9.15
CA CYS A 146 -19.10 -16.74 8.66
C CYS A 146 -17.92 -16.41 9.59
N LEU A 147 -17.77 -15.13 9.98
CA LEU A 147 -16.69 -14.71 10.88
C LEU A 147 -16.82 -15.34 12.27
N ASP A 148 -18.02 -15.49 12.80
CA ASP A 148 -18.25 -16.15 14.09
C ASP A 148 -17.79 -17.61 14.03
N ALA A 149 -18.14 -18.34 12.96
CA ALA A 149 -17.67 -19.71 12.73
C ALA A 149 -16.15 -19.79 12.50
N ALA A 150 -15.55 -18.79 11.85
CA ALA A 150 -14.10 -18.70 11.66
C ALA A 150 -13.36 -18.42 12.98
N SER A 151 -13.91 -17.56 13.83
CA SER A 151 -13.32 -17.15 15.11
C SER A 151 -13.17 -18.29 16.14
N ARG A 152 -13.84 -19.42 15.91
CA ARG A 152 -13.78 -20.63 16.74
C ARG A 152 -12.68 -21.61 16.30
N ARG A 153 -12.00 -21.32 15.19
CA ARG A 153 -10.92 -22.11 14.62
C ARG A 153 -9.59 -21.38 14.80
N ASP A 154 -8.49 -22.10 14.60
CA ASP A 154 -7.18 -21.44 14.53
C ASP A 154 -7.11 -20.57 13.27
N GLN A 155 -6.57 -19.36 13.42
CA GLN A 155 -6.58 -18.33 12.38
C GLN A 155 -5.24 -17.61 12.35
N SER A 156 -4.84 -17.17 11.16
CA SER A 156 -3.65 -16.32 10.99
C SER A 156 -3.79 -15.03 11.80
N LEU A 157 -2.66 -14.47 12.22
CA LEU A 157 -2.63 -13.21 12.99
C LEU A 157 -3.28 -12.05 12.21
N TYR A 158 -3.12 -12.07 10.89
CA TYR A 158 -3.74 -11.13 9.96
C TYR A 158 -5.28 -11.23 10.00
N ASN A 159 -5.83 -12.44 9.93
CA ASN A 159 -7.27 -12.67 10.04
C ASN A 159 -7.82 -12.26 11.41
N ILE A 160 -7.08 -12.54 12.48
CA ILE A 160 -7.47 -12.13 13.84
C ILE A 160 -7.57 -10.60 13.93
N ALA A 161 -6.62 -9.85 13.36
CA ALA A 161 -6.66 -8.38 13.37
C ALA A 161 -7.85 -7.81 12.58
N LEU A 162 -8.14 -8.37 11.40
CA LEU A 162 -9.29 -7.99 10.57
C LEU A 162 -10.62 -8.33 11.26
N MET A 163 -10.76 -9.54 11.81
CA MET A 163 -11.94 -9.97 12.57
C MET A 163 -12.14 -9.11 13.82
N PHE A 164 -11.07 -8.78 14.55
CA PHE A 164 -11.12 -7.87 15.69
C PHE A 164 -11.74 -6.52 15.30
N ASN A 165 -11.29 -5.93 14.19
CA ASN A 165 -11.86 -4.70 13.68
C ASN A 165 -13.32 -4.88 13.23
N ALA A 166 -13.62 -5.94 12.48
CA ALA A 166 -14.97 -6.24 11.99
C ALA A 166 -15.99 -6.38 13.13
N PHE A 167 -15.67 -7.18 14.16
CA PHE A 167 -16.51 -7.34 15.34
C PHE A 167 -16.60 -6.08 16.19
N GLY A 168 -15.53 -5.26 16.21
CA GLY A 168 -15.55 -3.94 16.82
C GLY A 168 -16.58 -3.02 16.17
N VAL A 169 -16.55 -2.91 14.83
CA VAL A 169 -17.49 -2.07 14.07
C VAL A 169 -18.92 -2.60 14.18
N SER A 170 -19.10 -3.93 14.15
CA SER A 170 -20.42 -4.55 14.19
C SER A 170 -21.04 -4.64 15.58
N GLY A 171 -20.32 -4.24 16.63
CA GLY A 171 -20.79 -4.27 18.02
C GLY A 171 -20.79 -5.65 18.70
N ASN A 172 -20.14 -6.68 18.12
CA ASN A 172 -20.02 -7.99 18.78
C ASN A 172 -18.85 -7.97 19.79
N LEU A 173 -19.12 -7.43 20.98
CA LEU A 173 -18.09 -7.21 22.00
C LEU A 173 -17.46 -8.50 22.52
N GLU A 174 -18.20 -9.61 22.57
CA GLU A 174 -17.69 -10.91 23.03
C GLU A 174 -16.54 -11.39 22.12
N ARG A 175 -16.82 -11.49 20.81
CA ARG A 175 -15.80 -11.92 19.83
C ARG A 175 -14.69 -10.90 19.70
N ARG A 176 -15.01 -9.61 19.69
CA ARG A 176 -14.02 -8.53 19.68
C ARG A 176 -13.02 -8.68 20.83
N ASN A 177 -13.49 -8.84 22.06
CA ASN A 177 -12.61 -8.91 23.23
C ASN A 177 -11.77 -10.20 23.23
N ALA A 178 -12.33 -11.32 22.76
CA ALA A 178 -11.58 -12.56 22.58
C ALA A 178 -10.43 -12.39 21.56
N MET A 179 -10.70 -11.78 20.40
CA MET A 179 -9.66 -11.51 19.40
C MET A 179 -8.59 -10.53 19.92
N LEU A 180 -9.01 -9.48 20.65
CA LEU A 180 -8.07 -8.53 21.27
C LEU A 180 -7.13 -9.20 22.28
N ALA A 181 -7.64 -10.14 23.08
CA ALA A 181 -6.82 -10.89 24.02
C ALA A 181 -5.77 -11.75 23.30
N GLN A 182 -6.14 -12.40 22.20
CA GLN A 182 -5.20 -13.15 21.35
C GLN A 182 -4.17 -12.25 20.69
N LEU A 183 -4.56 -11.06 20.22
CA LEU A 183 -3.63 -10.09 19.66
C LEU A 183 -2.64 -9.60 20.72
N LYS A 184 -3.12 -9.25 21.92
CA LYS A 184 -2.25 -8.80 23.02
C LYS A 184 -1.23 -9.87 23.43
N SER A 185 -1.59 -11.16 23.42
CA SER A 185 -0.65 -12.23 23.77
C SER A 185 0.44 -12.48 22.72
N LYS A 186 0.21 -12.06 21.46
CA LYS A 186 1.15 -12.17 20.34
C LYS A 186 1.79 -10.83 19.96
N ALA A 187 1.60 -9.78 20.76
CA ALA A 187 2.13 -8.45 20.49
C ALA A 187 3.64 -8.41 20.70
N ILE A 188 4.36 -7.76 19.78
CA ILE A 188 5.79 -7.48 19.92
C ILE A 188 5.92 -6.10 20.54
N GLN A 189 6.62 -6.02 21.67
CA GLN A 189 6.89 -4.77 22.37
C GLN A 189 8.39 -4.48 22.30
N GLN A 190 8.77 -3.43 21.58
CA GLN A 190 10.17 -3.05 21.39
C GLN A 190 10.31 -1.53 21.31
N ASP A 191 11.28 -0.95 22.02
CA ASP A 191 11.60 0.49 21.97
C ASP A 191 10.39 1.41 22.22
N GLY A 192 9.53 1.01 23.17
CA GLY A 192 8.29 1.71 23.55
C GLY A 192 7.19 1.67 22.49
N ALA A 193 7.31 0.81 21.49
CA ALA A 193 6.39 0.65 20.38
C ALA A 193 5.80 -0.76 20.35
N ILE A 194 4.57 -0.88 19.87
CA ILE A 194 3.83 -2.16 19.81
C ILE A 194 3.44 -2.46 18.38
N HIS A 195 3.70 -3.68 17.93
CA HIS A 195 3.33 -4.15 16.59
C HIS A 195 3.13 -5.66 16.53
N TRP A 196 2.72 -6.13 15.35
CA TRP A 196 2.49 -7.55 15.06
C TRP A 196 3.20 -7.96 13.77
N GLU A 197 3.67 -9.20 13.72
CA GLU A 197 4.39 -9.74 12.56
C GLU A 197 3.90 -11.15 12.21
N ARG A 198 3.84 -11.44 10.90
CA ARG A 198 3.55 -12.79 10.41
C ARG A 198 4.79 -13.69 10.56
N PRO A 199 4.62 -14.98 10.91
CA PRO A 199 5.75 -15.92 10.98
C PRO A 199 6.50 -16.11 9.65
N ASP A 200 5.78 -16.02 8.54
CA ASP A 200 6.19 -16.28 7.17
C ASP A 200 6.47 -15.01 6.35
N LYS A 201 6.74 -13.89 7.02
CA LYS A 201 7.02 -12.61 6.34
C LYS A 201 8.27 -12.68 5.44
N PRO A 202 8.30 -11.93 4.32
CA PRO A 202 9.50 -11.74 3.52
C PRO A 202 10.67 -11.25 4.38
N LYS A 203 11.88 -11.65 4.01
CA LYS A 203 13.08 -11.09 4.64
C LYS A 203 13.19 -9.63 4.23
N ALA A 204 13.01 -8.73 5.19
CA ALA A 204 13.20 -7.30 4.97
C ALA A 204 14.60 -7.03 4.43
N GLU A 205 14.69 -6.17 3.42
CA GLU A 205 15.98 -5.72 2.91
C GLU A 205 16.80 -5.08 4.04
N LYS A 206 18.03 -5.56 4.22
CA LYS A 206 18.93 -5.01 5.24
C LYS A 206 19.65 -3.80 4.67
N TYR A 207 19.30 -2.62 5.17
CA TYR A 207 20.03 -1.40 4.87
C TYR A 207 21.09 -1.12 5.94
N PRO A 208 22.34 -0.80 5.57
CA PRO A 208 23.45 -0.70 6.51
C PRO A 208 23.36 0.43 7.53
N PHE A 209 22.53 1.46 7.29
CA PHE A 209 22.59 2.70 8.09
C PHE A 209 21.25 3.18 8.67
N PHE A 210 20.12 2.56 8.31
CA PHE A 210 18.78 3.03 8.73
C PHE A 210 17.80 1.87 8.95
N PHE A 211 16.78 2.13 9.76
CA PHE A 211 15.65 1.22 9.95
C PHE A 211 15.06 0.82 8.59
N ALA A 212 15.08 -0.47 8.28
CA ALA A 212 14.30 -1.01 7.19
C ALA A 212 12.82 -0.95 7.61
N PRO A 213 11.95 -0.27 6.85
CA PRO A 213 10.53 -0.30 7.14
C PRO A 213 10.01 -1.75 7.07
N SER A 214 9.06 -2.09 7.93
CA SER A 214 8.44 -3.41 7.94
C SER A 214 7.71 -3.69 6.62
N PRO A 215 7.50 -4.97 6.24
CA PRO A 215 6.70 -5.29 5.06
C PRO A 215 5.25 -4.83 5.19
N SER A 216 4.55 -4.78 4.05
CA SER A 216 3.25 -4.10 3.91
C SER A 216 2.17 -4.68 4.82
N ALA A 217 2.08 -6.01 4.91
CA ALA A 217 1.03 -6.68 5.69
C ALA A 217 1.17 -6.46 7.19
N GLU A 218 2.39 -6.31 7.70
CA GLU A 218 2.68 -6.02 9.11
C GLU A 218 2.19 -4.61 9.48
N ILE A 219 2.36 -3.66 8.57
CA ILE A 219 1.82 -2.30 8.70
C ILE A 219 0.29 -2.34 8.69
N GLU A 220 -0.30 -3.03 7.72
CA GLU A 220 -1.76 -3.15 7.58
C GLU A 220 -2.42 -3.83 8.78
N MET A 221 -1.90 -4.98 9.21
CA MET A 221 -2.38 -5.71 10.38
C MET A 221 -2.31 -4.84 11.65
N THR A 222 -1.16 -4.20 11.89
CA THR A 222 -0.96 -3.32 13.05
C THR A 222 -1.92 -2.12 13.00
N ALA A 223 -2.15 -1.56 11.82
CA ALA A 223 -3.13 -0.50 11.61
C ALA A 223 -4.57 -0.96 11.87
N TYR A 224 -4.94 -2.17 11.48
CA TYR A 224 -6.26 -2.73 11.81
C TYR A 224 -6.46 -2.93 13.30
N VAL A 225 -5.42 -3.33 14.05
CA VAL A 225 -5.52 -3.40 15.51
C VAL A 225 -5.74 -2.02 16.10
N LEU A 226 -4.99 -1.00 15.69
CA LEU A 226 -5.24 0.37 16.17
C LEU A 226 -6.67 0.81 15.83
N LEU A 227 -7.10 0.63 14.58
CA LEU A 227 -8.44 1.02 14.12
C LEU A 227 -9.55 0.31 14.90
N GLY A 228 -9.43 -1.00 15.13
CA GLY A 228 -10.41 -1.78 15.91
C GLY A 228 -10.48 -1.36 17.38
N MET A 229 -9.36 -0.88 17.97
CA MET A 229 -9.39 -0.29 19.31
C MET A 229 -10.14 1.04 19.33
N THR A 230 -10.02 1.87 18.29
CA THR A 230 -10.76 3.15 18.20
C THR A 230 -12.25 3.02 17.95
N ARG A 231 -12.71 1.86 17.44
CA ARG A 231 -14.12 1.61 17.07
C ARG A 231 -14.92 0.85 18.12
N GLY A 232 -14.32 0.50 19.26
CA GLY A 232 -14.99 -0.20 20.35
C GLY A 232 -15.63 0.72 21.39
N PRO A 233 -15.87 0.20 22.61
CA PRO A 233 -16.29 1.01 23.76
C PRO A 233 -15.30 2.15 24.02
N THR A 234 -15.75 3.19 24.72
CA THR A 234 -14.92 4.32 25.14
C THR A 234 -13.63 3.81 25.79
N PRO A 235 -12.44 4.15 25.23
CA PRO A 235 -11.18 3.59 25.69
C PRO A 235 -10.83 4.10 27.09
N SER A 236 -10.31 3.21 27.93
CA SER A 236 -9.72 3.58 29.22
C SER A 236 -8.40 4.35 29.02
N GLN A 237 -7.86 4.93 30.10
CA GLN A 237 -6.54 5.57 30.04
C GLN A 237 -5.42 4.57 29.67
N ASP A 238 -5.55 3.32 30.11
CA ASP A 238 -4.61 2.25 29.76
C ASP A 238 -4.74 1.86 28.28
N ASP A 239 -5.96 1.83 27.74
CA ASP A 239 -6.18 1.59 26.31
C ASP A 239 -5.59 2.74 25.47
N LEU A 240 -5.76 3.99 25.91
CA LEU A 240 -5.15 5.15 25.24
C LEU A 240 -3.62 5.07 25.25
N SER A 241 -3.02 4.67 26.37
CA SER A 241 -1.57 4.44 26.48
C SER A 241 -1.10 3.31 25.56
N TYR A 242 -1.84 2.21 25.50
CA TYR A 242 -1.54 1.08 24.61
C TYR A 242 -1.65 1.49 23.13
N MET A 243 -2.72 2.18 22.75
CA MET A 243 -2.90 2.72 21.39
C MET A 243 -1.81 3.71 21.01
N ALA A 244 -1.31 4.52 21.96
CA ALA A 244 -0.21 5.45 21.70
C ALA A 244 1.08 4.73 21.26
N GLN A 245 1.38 3.56 21.83
CA GLN A 245 2.54 2.77 21.46
C GLN A 245 2.39 2.11 20.08
N ILE A 246 1.17 1.74 19.70
CA ILE A 246 0.87 1.25 18.34
C ILE A 246 0.98 2.39 17.32
N ALA A 247 0.39 3.55 17.63
CA ALA A 247 0.43 4.74 16.78
C ALA A 247 1.88 5.22 16.59
N LEU A 248 2.70 5.16 17.64
CA LEU A 248 4.13 5.45 17.56
C LEU A 248 4.86 4.50 16.60
N TRP A 249 4.56 3.20 16.65
CA TRP A 249 5.14 2.26 15.72
C TRP A 249 4.76 2.58 14.27
N LEU A 250 3.48 2.80 13.99
CA LEU A 250 2.99 3.15 12.65
C LEU A 250 3.64 4.44 12.13
N ALA A 251 3.73 5.47 12.98
CA ALA A 251 4.38 6.72 12.60
C ALA A 251 5.86 6.55 12.22
N ARG A 252 6.57 5.57 12.81
CA ARG A 252 7.97 5.23 12.44
C ARG A 252 8.07 4.53 11.08
N GLN A 253 7.01 3.88 10.59
CA GLN A 253 7.00 3.20 9.29
C GLN A 253 6.71 4.14 8.11
N GLN A 254 6.31 5.39 8.39
CA GLN A 254 5.92 6.35 7.37
C GLN A 254 7.14 6.85 6.57
N ASN A 255 7.01 6.88 5.23
CA ASN A 255 8.05 7.42 4.34
C ASN A 255 8.04 8.97 4.35
N SER A 256 9.06 9.59 3.76
CA SER A 256 9.26 11.05 3.78
C SER A 256 8.19 11.88 3.04
N ARG A 257 7.25 11.21 2.37
CA ARG A 257 6.10 11.82 1.68
C ARG A 257 4.78 11.52 2.37
N GLY A 258 4.79 10.86 3.52
CA GLY A 258 3.59 10.58 4.30
C GLY A 258 2.88 9.27 3.95
N GLY A 259 3.40 8.48 3.00
CA GLY A 259 2.86 7.16 2.66
C GLY A 259 3.60 6.02 3.37
N TYR A 260 3.20 4.79 3.08
CA TYR A 260 3.85 3.57 3.58
C TYR A 260 4.43 2.79 2.39
N ARG A 261 4.41 1.45 2.42
CA ARG A 261 5.03 0.63 1.38
C ARG A 261 4.10 0.33 0.22
N SER A 262 2.82 0.15 0.48
CA SER A 262 1.81 -0.22 -0.51
C SER A 262 0.65 0.79 -0.50
N THR A 263 -0.42 0.44 -1.21
CA THR A 263 -1.66 1.23 -1.21
C THR A 263 -2.56 0.86 -0.02
N ALA A 264 -2.70 -0.42 0.30
CA ALA A 264 -3.61 -0.91 1.34
C ALA A 264 -3.16 -0.48 2.74
N ASP A 265 -1.90 -0.77 3.08
CA ASP A 265 -1.26 -0.35 4.32
C ASP A 265 -1.35 1.16 4.54
N THR A 266 -1.13 1.98 3.49
CA THR A 266 -1.21 3.42 3.56
C THR A 266 -2.63 3.89 3.88
N VAL A 267 -3.65 3.31 3.25
CA VAL A 267 -5.05 3.72 3.50
C VAL A 267 -5.46 3.38 4.92
N VAL A 268 -5.23 2.15 5.37
CA VAL A 268 -5.67 1.68 6.69
C VAL A 268 -4.86 2.36 7.81
N ALA A 269 -3.54 2.55 7.64
CA ALA A 269 -2.71 3.24 8.61
C ALA A 269 -3.11 4.71 8.77
N LEU A 270 -3.37 5.43 7.68
CA LEU A 270 -3.86 6.80 7.76
C LEU A 270 -5.25 6.88 8.40
N GLN A 271 -6.14 5.95 8.10
CA GLN A 271 -7.46 5.87 8.73
C GLN A 271 -7.34 5.61 10.24
N ALA A 272 -6.50 4.66 10.64
CA ALA A 272 -6.27 4.30 12.04
C ALA A 272 -5.68 5.47 12.83
N LEU A 273 -4.64 6.12 12.28
CA LEU A 273 -4.01 7.28 12.89
C LEU A 273 -4.95 8.49 12.96
N ALA A 274 -5.78 8.73 11.94
CA ALA A 274 -6.80 9.77 11.95
C ALA A 274 -7.80 9.55 13.09
N LYS A 275 -8.37 8.34 13.19
CA LYS A 275 -9.33 7.98 14.25
C LYS A 275 -8.73 8.05 15.64
N TYR A 276 -7.52 7.51 15.82
CA TYR A 276 -6.79 7.60 17.07
C TYR A 276 -6.53 9.07 17.46
N SER A 277 -6.09 9.89 16.49
CA SER A 277 -5.81 11.29 16.75
C SER A 277 -7.05 12.07 17.17
N CYS A 278 -8.24 11.75 16.65
CA CYS A 278 -9.49 12.35 17.13
C CYS A 278 -9.76 12.08 18.62
N LEU A 279 -9.30 10.95 19.17
CA LEU A 279 -9.50 10.58 20.58
C LEU A 279 -8.52 11.30 21.50
N VAL A 280 -7.28 11.54 21.05
CA VAL A 280 -6.20 12.08 21.88
C VAL A 280 -5.87 13.56 21.61
N TYR A 281 -6.52 14.17 20.63
CA TYR A 281 -6.22 15.54 20.20
C TYR A 281 -6.33 16.54 21.36
N LYS A 282 -5.32 17.41 21.45
CA LYS A 282 -5.31 18.59 22.32
C LYS A 282 -4.96 19.81 21.48
N ALA A 283 -5.72 20.89 21.68
CA ALA A 283 -5.56 22.14 20.93
C ALA A 283 -4.30 22.92 21.34
N ASP A 284 -3.95 22.86 22.63
CA ASP A 284 -2.78 23.55 23.17
C ASP A 284 -1.50 22.79 22.78
N THR A 285 -0.78 23.31 21.79
CA THR A 285 0.51 22.78 21.35
C THR A 285 1.49 23.94 21.19
N SER A 286 2.57 23.90 21.95
CA SER A 286 3.69 24.83 21.83
C SER A 286 4.97 24.05 22.08
N ILE A 287 5.65 23.68 21.01
CA ILE A 287 6.84 22.83 21.05
C ILE A 287 7.99 23.55 20.37
N THR A 288 9.13 23.61 21.04
CA THR A 288 10.39 24.05 20.47
C THR A 288 11.34 22.87 20.38
N ILE A 289 11.80 22.58 19.17
CA ILE A 289 12.76 21.51 18.86
C ILE A 289 14.07 22.17 18.44
N LYS A 290 15.15 21.89 19.16
CA LYS A 290 16.50 22.31 18.81
C LYS A 290 17.28 21.14 18.25
N VAL A 291 17.96 21.35 17.13
CA VAL A 291 18.84 20.37 16.51
C VAL A 291 20.27 20.84 16.69
N THR A 292 21.07 20.03 17.39
CA THR A 292 22.48 20.32 17.63
C THR A 292 23.36 19.27 16.95
N SER A 293 24.50 19.71 16.42
CA SER A 293 25.58 18.83 15.94
C SER A 293 26.91 19.41 16.36
N GLN A 294 27.80 18.58 16.91
CA GLN A 294 29.09 19.02 17.46
C GLN A 294 28.94 20.22 18.43
N ASN A 295 27.94 20.15 19.31
CA ASN A 295 27.58 21.22 20.27
C ASN A 295 27.20 22.57 19.67
N THR A 296 26.96 22.64 18.35
CA THR A 296 26.46 23.84 17.67
C THR A 296 24.98 23.64 17.32
N GLU A 297 24.15 24.63 17.62
CA GLU A 297 22.76 24.66 17.17
C GLU A 297 22.73 24.91 15.66
N ILE A 298 22.28 23.92 14.89
CA ILE A 298 22.22 23.97 13.42
C ILE A 298 20.80 24.25 12.90
N ALA A 299 19.79 24.01 13.74
CA ALA A 299 18.40 24.28 13.40
C ALA A 299 17.54 24.44 14.67
N GLN A 300 16.47 25.22 14.54
CA GLN A 300 15.40 25.31 15.51
C GLN A 300 14.06 25.25 14.78
N PHE A 301 13.13 24.44 15.29
CA PHE A 301 11.75 24.37 14.83
C PHE A 301 10.81 24.80 15.95
N LYS A 302 9.79 25.59 15.60
CA LYS A 302 8.74 26.01 16.53
C LYS A 302 7.40 25.55 15.99
N VAL A 303 6.73 24.67 16.74
CA VAL A 303 5.41 24.14 16.42
C VAL A 303 4.40 24.78 17.35
N GLN A 304 3.51 25.58 16.77
CA GLN A 304 2.48 26.37 17.42
C GLN A 304 1.11 26.00 16.83
N PRO A 305 -0.02 26.39 17.46
CA PRO A 305 -1.33 25.96 17.00
C PRO A 305 -1.66 26.40 15.56
N ASP A 306 -1.16 27.56 15.14
CA ASP A 306 -1.34 28.15 13.81
C ASP A 306 -0.48 27.50 12.72
N ASN A 307 0.66 26.90 13.07
CA ASN A 307 1.59 26.30 12.10
C ASN A 307 1.75 24.78 12.25
N ARG A 308 0.96 24.11 13.09
CA ARG A 308 1.08 22.67 13.37
C ARG A 308 0.84 21.76 12.16
N LEU A 309 0.12 22.23 11.14
CA LEU A 309 -0.09 21.51 9.88
C LEU A 309 1.03 21.76 8.86
N LEU A 310 1.92 22.73 9.12
CA LEU A 310 3.02 23.07 8.24
C LEU A 310 4.19 22.12 8.48
N VAL A 311 4.56 21.36 7.45
CA VAL A 311 5.77 20.53 7.46
C VAL A 311 7.01 21.44 7.37
N GLN A 312 7.78 21.51 8.45
CA GLN A 312 9.04 22.24 8.51
C GLN A 312 10.21 21.29 8.20
N LYS A 313 11.17 21.73 7.37
CA LYS A 313 12.33 20.90 6.95
C LYS A 313 13.62 21.69 7.04
N LYS A 314 14.71 21.01 7.42
CA LYS A 314 16.07 21.55 7.36
C LYS A 314 17.01 20.48 6.79
N PRO A 315 17.82 20.79 5.76
CA PRO A 315 18.87 19.89 5.33
C PRO A 315 19.94 19.77 6.42
N LEU A 316 20.35 18.55 6.72
CA LEU A 316 21.44 18.29 7.64
C LEU A 316 22.79 18.44 6.92
N PRO A 317 23.83 19.00 7.56
CA PRO A 317 25.07 19.41 6.91
C PRO A 317 25.92 18.24 6.40
N ARG A 318 25.81 17.05 7.00
CA ARG A 318 26.60 15.87 6.63
C ARG A 318 25.86 14.55 6.87
N VAL A 319 26.19 13.53 6.08
CA VAL A 319 25.72 12.16 6.25
C VAL A 319 26.91 11.21 6.04
N PRO A 320 27.28 10.36 7.04
CA PRO A 320 26.70 10.24 8.37
C PRO A 320 27.04 11.44 9.28
N GLY A 321 26.30 11.60 10.37
CA GLY A 321 26.59 12.60 11.40
C GLY A 321 25.74 12.39 12.65
N ASP A 322 26.29 12.80 13.79
CA ASP A 322 25.57 12.77 15.07
C ASP A 322 24.77 14.06 15.25
N TYR A 323 23.47 13.88 15.48
CA TYR A 323 22.51 14.95 15.67
C TYR A 323 21.73 14.69 16.95
N ARG A 324 21.71 15.67 17.85
CA ARG A 324 20.92 15.63 19.07
C ARG A 324 19.70 16.52 18.91
N LEU A 325 18.55 16.00 19.34
CA LEU A 325 17.27 16.69 19.35
C LEU A 325 16.90 17.02 20.79
N ASP A 326 16.86 18.30 21.12
CA ASP A 326 16.36 18.76 22.43
C ASP A 326 14.95 19.35 22.23
N VAL A 327 13.95 18.70 22.82
CA VAL A 327 12.53 19.04 22.68
C VAL A 327 12.04 19.65 23.99
N SER A 328 11.34 20.79 23.90
CA SER A 328 10.77 21.49 25.05
C SER A 328 9.39 22.05 24.73
N GLY A 329 8.55 22.23 25.76
CA GLY A 329 7.20 22.77 25.62
C GLY A 329 6.09 21.75 25.89
N LYS A 330 4.89 22.00 25.35
CA LYS A 330 3.66 21.20 25.57
C LYS A 330 3.12 20.67 24.24
N GLY A 331 2.75 19.39 24.22
CA GLY A 331 2.15 18.72 23.07
C GLY A 331 3.03 17.60 22.51
N CYS A 332 2.65 17.04 21.36
CA CYS A 332 3.40 16.01 20.65
C CYS A 332 3.81 16.50 19.25
N SER A 333 5.01 16.15 18.79
CA SER A 333 5.49 16.44 17.44
C SER A 333 6.09 15.18 16.83
N LEU A 334 5.78 14.93 15.55
CA LEU A 334 6.41 13.87 14.77
C LEU A 334 7.68 14.41 14.13
N ILE A 335 8.83 13.89 14.56
CA ILE A 335 10.13 14.25 13.99
C ILE A 335 10.60 13.09 13.12
N GLN A 336 10.87 13.37 11.85
CA GLN A 336 11.36 12.38 10.90
C GLN A 336 12.67 12.87 10.27
N SER A 337 13.64 11.97 10.19
CA SER A 337 14.83 12.14 9.37
C SER A 337 14.71 11.29 8.10
N SER A 338 15.12 11.84 6.97
CA SER A 338 15.13 11.13 5.69
C SER A 338 16.50 11.25 5.07
N VAL A 339 17.08 10.12 4.69
CA VAL A 339 18.29 10.04 3.88
C VAL A 339 17.92 9.53 2.49
N GLN A 340 18.63 9.99 1.46
CA GLN A 340 18.55 9.42 0.12
C GLN A 340 19.97 9.14 -0.35
N TYR A 341 20.24 7.91 -0.75
CA TYR A 341 21.55 7.48 -1.22
C TYR A 341 21.38 6.35 -2.24
N ASN A 342 22.35 6.20 -3.13
CA ASN A 342 22.37 5.11 -4.09
C ASN A 342 23.07 3.90 -3.47
N ILE A 343 22.47 2.72 -3.60
CA ILE A 343 23.11 1.45 -3.24
C ILE A 343 23.40 0.63 -4.49
N PRO A 344 24.48 -0.16 -4.50
CA PRO A 344 24.64 -1.21 -5.48
C PRO A 344 23.46 -2.17 -5.40
N VAL A 345 22.97 -2.57 -6.56
CA VAL A 345 21.88 -3.52 -6.69
C VAL A 345 22.33 -4.88 -6.14
N GLN A 346 21.67 -5.37 -5.08
CA GLN A 346 21.96 -6.70 -4.53
C GLN A 346 21.30 -7.78 -5.39
N LYS A 347 22.06 -8.83 -5.73
CA LYS A 347 21.58 -9.99 -6.51
C LYS A 347 21.31 -11.24 -5.66
N GLN A 348 21.66 -11.19 -4.37
CA GLN A 348 21.49 -12.34 -3.47
C GLN A 348 20.06 -12.36 -2.93
N ASP A 349 19.53 -13.56 -2.71
CA ASP A 349 18.19 -13.80 -2.12
C ASP A 349 17.01 -13.17 -2.87
N SER A 350 17.11 -12.95 -4.20
CA SER A 350 16.01 -12.41 -5.01
C SER A 350 14.83 -13.38 -5.13
N ALA A 351 13.62 -12.89 -4.83
CA ALA A 351 12.37 -13.62 -5.04
C ALA A 351 12.02 -13.78 -6.54
N PHE A 352 12.60 -12.96 -7.42
CA PHE A 352 12.44 -13.09 -8.86
C PHE A 352 13.77 -13.42 -9.55
N SER A 353 13.77 -14.45 -10.39
CA SER A 353 14.85 -14.72 -11.34
C SER A 353 14.58 -13.95 -12.62
N VAL A 354 15.49 -13.02 -12.96
CA VAL A 354 15.37 -12.11 -14.10
C VAL A 354 16.57 -12.27 -15.02
N SER A 355 16.31 -12.70 -16.26
CA SER A 355 17.33 -12.84 -17.31
C SER A 355 17.00 -11.90 -18.45
N VAL A 356 17.98 -11.12 -18.89
CA VAL A 356 17.84 -10.27 -20.09
C VAL A 356 18.82 -10.73 -21.15
N LYS A 357 18.31 -10.96 -22.36
CA LYS A 357 19.09 -11.36 -23.53
C LYS A 357 18.89 -10.36 -24.66
N ILE A 358 19.99 -9.89 -25.23
CA ILE A 358 20.01 -9.12 -26.47
C ILE A 358 20.54 -10.05 -27.56
N PRO A 359 19.76 -10.35 -28.61
CA PRO A 359 20.23 -11.13 -29.74
C PRO A 359 21.52 -10.55 -30.36
N PRO A 360 22.43 -11.40 -30.88
CA PRO A 360 23.63 -10.92 -31.55
C PRO A 360 23.27 -10.12 -32.81
N GLY A 361 24.17 -9.21 -33.22
CA GLY A 361 24.00 -8.42 -34.45
C GLY A 361 23.30 -7.08 -34.29
N SER A 362 22.93 -6.67 -33.08
CA SER A 362 22.36 -5.34 -32.83
C SER A 362 23.36 -4.20 -32.99
N CYS A 363 24.66 -4.48 -32.97
CA CYS A 363 25.71 -3.47 -33.14
C CYS A 363 26.36 -3.59 -34.53
N THR A 364 26.14 -2.60 -35.39
CA THR A 364 26.69 -2.54 -36.75
C THR A 364 27.50 -1.25 -36.90
N GLY A 365 28.80 -1.37 -37.17
CA GLY A 365 29.68 -0.19 -37.30
C GLY A 365 29.79 0.65 -36.03
N GLY A 366 29.63 0.04 -34.86
CA GLY A 366 29.66 0.75 -33.57
C GLY A 366 28.36 1.50 -33.21
N VAL A 367 27.30 1.31 -33.99
CA VAL A 367 25.97 1.92 -33.76
C VAL A 367 24.92 0.82 -33.68
N ALA A 368 23.96 0.97 -32.77
CA ALA A 368 22.82 0.07 -32.63
C ALA A 368 21.53 0.86 -32.87
N TYR A 369 21.04 0.89 -34.12
CA TYR A 369 19.81 1.63 -34.45
C TYR A 369 18.59 1.04 -33.73
N THR A 370 18.57 -0.29 -33.61
CA THR A 370 17.55 -1.02 -32.86
C THR A 370 18.21 -2.04 -31.94
N ILE A 371 17.62 -2.23 -30.77
CA ILE A 371 18.07 -3.20 -29.78
C ILE A 371 16.87 -4.06 -29.38
N PRO A 372 16.71 -5.27 -29.97
CA PRO A 372 15.76 -6.24 -29.47
C PRO A 372 16.19 -6.78 -28.11
N ILE A 373 15.27 -6.81 -27.15
CA ILE A 373 15.50 -7.23 -25.77
C ILE A 373 14.47 -8.32 -25.43
N ASN A 374 14.97 -9.47 -25.00
CA ASN A 374 14.15 -10.55 -24.46
C ASN A 374 14.38 -10.64 -22.95
N ILE A 375 13.32 -10.35 -22.19
CA ILE A 375 13.29 -10.40 -20.73
C ILE A 375 12.56 -11.68 -20.33
N THR A 376 13.22 -12.56 -19.60
CA THR A 376 12.62 -13.77 -19.02
C THR A 376 12.55 -13.61 -17.51
N VAL A 377 11.36 -13.81 -16.96
CA VAL A 377 11.07 -13.62 -15.53
C VAL A 377 10.41 -14.89 -14.98
N SER A 378 10.86 -15.37 -13.84
CA SER A 378 10.21 -16.45 -13.08
C SER A 378 10.26 -16.16 -11.59
N TYR A 379 9.22 -16.55 -10.86
CA TYR A 379 9.13 -16.34 -9.41
C TYR A 379 9.75 -17.52 -8.65
N GLN A 380 10.57 -17.21 -7.67
CA GLN A 380 11.33 -18.12 -6.80
C GLN A 380 11.17 -17.77 -5.31
N GLY A 381 10.23 -16.87 -4.98
CA GLY A 381 9.95 -16.45 -3.61
C GLY A 381 9.23 -17.52 -2.77
N LEU A 382 8.61 -17.06 -1.67
CA LEU A 382 8.05 -17.93 -0.64
C LEU A 382 6.85 -18.75 -1.14
N HIS A 383 6.08 -18.21 -2.08
CA HIS A 383 4.84 -18.82 -2.55
C HIS A 383 5.01 -19.61 -3.87
N ASN A 384 3.91 -20.16 -4.39
CA ASN A 384 3.90 -20.84 -5.70
C ASN A 384 3.94 -19.87 -6.89
N GLN A 385 3.45 -18.65 -6.69
CA GLN A 385 3.42 -17.55 -7.65
C GLN A 385 3.38 -16.21 -6.89
N SER A 386 3.80 -15.14 -7.55
CA SER A 386 3.70 -13.78 -7.03
C SER A 386 2.26 -13.24 -7.07
N ASN A 387 2.05 -12.07 -6.48
CA ASN A 387 0.91 -11.22 -6.81
C ASN A 387 1.11 -10.55 -8.16
N MET A 388 0.41 -9.44 -8.38
CA MET A 388 0.70 -8.55 -9.50
C MET A 388 2.18 -8.16 -9.43
N ALA A 389 2.93 -8.43 -10.50
CA ALA A 389 4.34 -8.13 -10.59
C ALA A 389 4.57 -7.00 -11.58
N ILE A 390 5.50 -6.12 -11.24
CA ILE A 390 5.94 -5.03 -12.10
C ILE A 390 7.31 -5.37 -12.69
N VAL A 391 7.43 -5.32 -14.01
CA VAL A 391 8.73 -5.34 -14.69
C VAL A 391 9.04 -3.92 -15.12
N ASP A 392 10.03 -3.33 -14.47
CA ASP A 392 10.48 -1.97 -14.68
C ASP A 392 11.83 -1.97 -15.42
N LEU A 393 11.77 -1.71 -16.72
CA LEU A 393 12.92 -1.58 -17.58
C LEU A 393 13.35 -0.11 -17.65
N LYS A 394 14.53 0.20 -17.11
CA LYS A 394 15.14 1.52 -17.34
C LYS A 394 15.80 1.55 -18.72
N LEU A 395 15.35 2.48 -19.57
CA LEU A 395 15.82 2.58 -20.95
C LEU A 395 17.27 3.08 -21.01
N LEU A 396 18.03 2.57 -21.96
CA LEU A 396 19.37 3.08 -22.30
C LEU A 396 19.26 4.55 -22.72
N SER A 397 20.22 5.39 -22.30
CA SER A 397 20.23 6.81 -22.68
C SER A 397 20.22 6.96 -24.19
N GLY A 398 19.31 7.79 -24.71
CA GLY A 398 19.16 7.99 -26.17
C GLY A 398 18.31 6.94 -26.87
N TYR A 399 17.61 6.07 -26.14
CA TYR A 399 16.68 5.08 -26.71
C TYR A 399 15.24 5.30 -26.24
N THR A 400 14.29 5.01 -27.12
CA THR A 400 12.85 4.91 -26.85
C THR A 400 12.36 3.50 -27.15
N VAL A 401 11.16 3.14 -26.71
CA VAL A 401 10.56 1.85 -27.07
C VAL A 401 9.94 1.97 -28.45
N ASP A 402 10.26 1.02 -29.35
CA ASP A 402 9.61 0.93 -30.66
C ASP A 402 8.09 0.75 -30.50
N TYR A 403 7.33 1.53 -31.26
CA TYR A 403 5.88 1.59 -31.14
C TYR A 403 5.21 0.24 -31.46
N GLN A 404 5.64 -0.44 -32.53
CA GLN A 404 5.04 -1.72 -32.93
C GLN A 404 5.31 -2.80 -31.89
N SER A 405 6.53 -2.84 -31.36
CA SER A 405 6.92 -3.72 -30.28
C SER A 405 6.13 -3.45 -28.99
N LEU A 406 5.86 -2.18 -28.66
CA LEU A 406 5.02 -1.83 -27.50
C LEU A 406 3.57 -2.32 -27.67
N VAL A 407 3.00 -2.20 -28.88
CA VAL A 407 1.66 -2.69 -29.18
C VAL A 407 1.57 -4.21 -29.02
N GLN A 408 2.57 -4.95 -29.53
CA GLN A 408 2.64 -6.41 -29.35
C GLN A 408 2.80 -6.80 -27.88
N LEU A 409 3.63 -6.06 -27.14
CA LEU A 409 3.84 -6.30 -25.72
C LEU A 409 2.55 -6.16 -24.92
N ARG A 410 1.72 -5.14 -25.23
CA ARG A 410 0.40 -4.93 -24.59
C ARG A 410 -0.60 -6.08 -24.80
N GLN A 411 -0.36 -6.97 -25.76
CA GLN A 411 -1.18 -8.18 -25.93
C GLN A 411 -0.76 -9.31 -24.99
N LYS A 412 0.45 -9.25 -24.41
CA LYS A 412 1.02 -10.26 -23.51
C LYS A 412 0.97 -9.90 -22.03
N VAL A 413 0.82 -8.62 -21.71
CA VAL A 413 0.81 -8.10 -20.34
C VAL A 413 -0.45 -7.29 -20.11
N SER A 414 -0.90 -7.16 -18.86
CA SER A 414 -2.15 -6.45 -18.53
C SER A 414 -2.06 -4.96 -18.89
N LYS A 415 -0.88 -4.36 -18.76
CA LYS A 415 -0.58 -3.00 -19.20
C LYS A 415 0.90 -2.82 -19.48
N ALA A 416 1.24 -2.00 -20.47
CA ALA A 416 2.60 -1.52 -20.70
C ALA A 416 2.60 -0.02 -21.03
N GLU A 417 3.42 0.75 -20.31
CA GLU A 417 3.54 2.19 -20.47
C GLU A 417 5.00 2.67 -20.38
N GLN A 418 5.35 3.64 -21.22
CA GLN A 418 6.63 4.32 -21.15
C GLN A 418 6.46 5.63 -20.38
N VAL A 419 7.13 5.75 -19.23
CA VAL A 419 7.06 6.93 -18.36
C VAL A 419 8.46 7.26 -17.86
N ASN A 420 8.88 8.53 -17.95
CA ASN A 420 10.15 9.04 -17.40
C ASN A 420 11.39 8.19 -17.78
N ASN A 421 11.54 7.85 -19.07
CA ASN A 421 12.63 7.01 -19.59
C ASN A 421 12.67 5.58 -19.00
N ARG A 422 11.50 5.05 -18.62
CA ARG A 422 11.30 3.68 -18.14
C ARG A 422 10.13 3.06 -18.89
N LEU A 423 10.24 1.78 -19.21
CA LEU A 423 9.13 0.96 -19.66
C LEU A 423 8.64 0.12 -18.48
N VAL A 424 7.40 0.37 -18.07
CA VAL A 424 6.77 -0.33 -16.96
C VAL A 424 5.74 -1.31 -17.52
N MET A 425 5.91 -2.59 -17.22
CA MET A 425 5.02 -3.67 -17.64
C MET A 425 4.36 -4.30 -16.42
N TYR A 426 3.05 -4.52 -16.51
CA TYR A 426 2.22 -5.03 -15.42
C TYR A 426 1.80 -6.47 -15.75
N LEU A 427 2.19 -7.42 -14.90
CA LEU A 427 1.83 -8.83 -15.00
C LEU A 427 0.83 -9.19 -13.90
N GLU A 428 -0.23 -9.93 -14.22
CA GLU A 428 -1.23 -10.38 -13.23
C GLU A 428 -0.61 -11.23 -12.11
N SER A 429 0.31 -12.11 -12.50
CA SER A 429 1.17 -12.90 -11.62
C SER A 429 2.35 -13.49 -12.39
N VAL A 430 3.38 -13.90 -11.64
CA VAL A 430 4.51 -14.66 -12.17
C VAL A 430 4.62 -15.92 -11.34
N SER A 431 4.57 -17.08 -11.99
CA SER A 431 4.75 -18.37 -11.33
C SER A 431 6.20 -18.85 -11.45
N ARG A 432 6.47 -20.07 -10.97
CA ARG A 432 7.75 -20.75 -11.21
C ARG A 432 7.99 -21.00 -12.71
N ASN A 433 6.94 -21.05 -13.53
CA ASN A 433 7.07 -21.16 -14.98
C ASN A 433 7.50 -19.82 -15.59
N PRO A 434 8.62 -19.75 -16.33
CA PRO A 434 9.12 -18.49 -16.85
C PRO A 434 8.20 -17.83 -17.88
N VAL A 435 8.01 -16.52 -17.73
CA VAL A 435 7.33 -15.66 -18.70
C VAL A 435 8.39 -14.92 -19.51
N SER A 436 8.25 -14.89 -20.83
CA SER A 436 9.17 -14.18 -21.72
C SER A 436 8.48 -12.99 -22.40
N LEU A 437 9.06 -11.81 -22.21
CA LEU A 437 8.62 -10.53 -22.73
C LEU A 437 9.66 -10.02 -23.73
N SER A 438 9.22 -9.71 -24.94
CA SER A 438 10.10 -9.18 -26.00
C SER A 438 9.76 -7.73 -26.25
N VAL A 439 10.78 -6.87 -26.25
CA VAL A 439 10.65 -5.45 -26.57
C VAL A 439 11.83 -4.96 -27.39
N THR A 440 11.57 -4.11 -28.39
CA THR A 440 12.62 -3.47 -29.17
C THR A 440 12.80 -2.02 -28.75
N LEU A 441 14.04 -1.62 -28.51
CA LEU A 441 14.40 -0.22 -28.33
C LEU A 441 14.87 0.37 -29.66
N GLU A 442 14.50 1.61 -29.94
CA GLU A 442 14.93 2.38 -31.11
C GLU A 442 15.80 3.57 -30.66
N MET A 443 16.85 3.87 -31.42
CA MET A 443 17.74 4.99 -31.12
C MET A 443 17.04 6.31 -31.46
N SER A 444 16.78 7.14 -30.44
CA SER A 444 16.27 8.50 -30.60
C SER A 444 17.40 9.53 -30.68
N ASN A 445 18.47 9.35 -29.91
CA ASN A 445 19.61 10.26 -29.87
C ASN A 445 20.90 9.46 -29.81
N ARG A 446 21.93 9.94 -30.52
CA ARG A 446 23.24 9.31 -30.49
C ARG A 446 23.95 9.63 -29.17
N VAL A 447 24.25 8.59 -28.41
CA VAL A 447 24.97 8.68 -27.13
C VAL A 447 26.24 7.84 -27.20
N GLN A 448 27.26 8.23 -26.43
CA GLN A 448 28.51 7.49 -26.23
C GLN A 448 28.70 7.20 -24.74
N ASN A 449 29.63 6.30 -24.39
CA ASN A 449 29.96 5.94 -23.00
C ASN A 449 28.73 5.44 -22.21
N PHE A 450 28.01 4.47 -22.79
CA PHE A 450 26.80 3.92 -22.19
C PHE A 450 27.08 3.31 -20.81
N GLN A 451 26.35 3.81 -19.82
CA GLN A 451 26.28 3.18 -18.51
C GLN A 451 25.29 2.03 -18.53
N PRO A 452 25.60 0.88 -17.91
CA PRO A 452 24.64 -0.21 -17.74
C PRO A 452 23.35 0.28 -17.09
N GLN A 453 22.22 -0.22 -17.58
CA GLN A 453 20.90 -0.01 -16.98
C GLN A 453 20.38 -1.33 -16.39
N PHE A 454 19.20 -1.31 -15.82
CA PHE A 454 18.66 -2.45 -15.08
C PHE A 454 17.22 -2.73 -15.48
N VAL A 455 16.86 -4.01 -15.45
CA VAL A 455 15.48 -4.48 -15.35
C VAL A 455 15.25 -4.84 -13.90
N TYR A 456 14.38 -4.09 -13.25
CA TYR A 456 13.97 -4.34 -11.88
C TYR A 456 12.58 -4.95 -11.88
N VAL A 457 12.43 -6.10 -11.22
CA VAL A 457 11.16 -6.81 -11.09
C VAL A 457 10.81 -6.88 -9.63
N TYR A 458 9.56 -6.57 -9.27
CA TYR A 458 9.11 -6.61 -7.89
C TYR A 458 7.62 -6.96 -7.81
N ASP A 459 7.23 -7.58 -6.71
CA ASP A 459 5.82 -7.74 -6.34
C ASP A 459 5.24 -6.38 -5.97
N TYR A 460 4.08 -6.04 -6.53
CA TYR A 460 3.47 -4.72 -6.34
C TYR A 460 3.02 -4.46 -4.90
N TYR A 461 2.65 -5.50 -4.16
CA TYR A 461 2.15 -5.37 -2.79
C TYR A 461 3.22 -5.66 -1.74
N GLU A 462 4.18 -6.53 -2.07
CA GLU A 462 5.32 -6.85 -1.21
C GLU A 462 6.65 -6.58 -1.94
N ALA A 463 7.01 -5.30 -2.09
CA ALA A 463 8.17 -4.89 -2.88
C ALA A 463 9.56 -5.41 -2.38
N ASP A 464 9.63 -6.01 -1.18
CA ASP A 464 10.81 -6.75 -0.71
C ASP A 464 11.02 -8.04 -1.51
N GLU A 465 9.96 -8.62 -2.08
CA GLU A 465 10.07 -9.67 -3.07
C GLU A 465 10.41 -9.05 -4.42
N ASN A 466 11.70 -9.01 -4.72
CA ASN A 466 12.20 -8.42 -5.96
C ASN A 466 13.32 -9.24 -6.61
N GLY A 467 13.73 -8.80 -7.79
CA GLY A 467 14.81 -9.36 -8.56
C GLY A 467 15.26 -8.42 -9.65
N VAL A 468 16.49 -8.59 -10.10
CA VAL A 468 17.14 -7.57 -10.92
C VAL A 468 18.16 -8.15 -11.88
N SER A 469 18.18 -7.59 -13.08
CA SER A 469 19.12 -7.97 -14.13
C SER A 469 19.73 -6.73 -14.77
N VAL A 470 20.97 -6.85 -15.24
CA VAL A 470 21.71 -5.75 -15.84
C VAL A 470 21.55 -5.81 -17.35
N ILE A 471 21.30 -4.66 -17.96
CA ILE A 471 21.34 -4.45 -19.40
C ILE A 471 22.57 -3.64 -19.74
N LYS A 472 23.41 -4.21 -20.61
CA LYS A 472 24.52 -3.50 -21.23
C LYS A 472 24.16 -3.18 -22.66
N HIS A 473 24.55 -2.00 -23.12
CA HIS A 473 24.38 -1.61 -24.52
C HIS A 473 25.21 -2.57 -25.41
N PRO A 474 24.67 -3.09 -26.53
CA PRO A 474 25.31 -4.14 -27.32
C PRO A 474 26.65 -3.72 -27.96
N CYS A 475 26.86 -2.42 -28.18
CA CYS A 475 28.15 -1.89 -28.63
C CYS A 475 29.15 -1.57 -27.51
N SER A 476 28.80 -1.77 -26.23
CA SER A 476 29.73 -1.54 -25.12
C SER A 476 30.62 -2.76 -24.94
N LYS A 477 31.94 -2.53 -24.84
CA LYS A 477 32.93 -3.57 -24.57
C LYS A 477 32.87 -4.05 -23.12
#